data_AF-A0A917TXZ7-F1
#
_entry.id   AF-A0A917TXZ7-F1
#
_cell.length_a   1.000
_cell.length_b   1.000
_cell.length_c   1.000
_cell.angle_alpha   90.00
_cell.angle_beta   90.00
_cell.angle_gamma   90.00
#
_symmetry.space_group_name_H-M   'P 1'
#
loop_
_entity.id
_entity.type
_entity.pdbx_description
1 polymer ?
#
loop_
_entity_poly.entity_id
_entity_poly.type
_entity_poly.pdbx_seq_one_letter_code
_entity_poly.pdbx_strand_id
1 'polypeptide(L)'
;MNVDVIVGPDLVADLDLVGELAAAEFAGLGVAGAVREAPDLAAALEGTTGAVVALPGPTAPARRLMTAPGRHAARTVWLDLTATGPQPVAAGSEHHQGREIWGVTWAVRRAVHRLRHPARRIAYGPDAEQWGELRLPAGTGPVPVAVLLHGGFWRSVWGADLMDAMAIDLAERGFAAWNLEYRRPDRHGWAATTADVAAGLAFAGAADARVDPSRLVLFGHSAGGQLAVRAAADAPGAVSVVVSQAGVLDLAEGQRRGIGTGAVAAALRGDEAALAAADPLLRLPLGVPVVVVQGRADGLDLVDMSRRYARAALAAGDRVVRLELAADHFDVIDPRTPAWTATMDAVTKILT
;
A
#
# COMPACT_ATOMS: atom_id res chain seq x y z
N MET A 1 19.78 12.75 -6.15
CA MET A 1 19.66 11.31 -6.47
C MET A 1 19.18 11.19 -7.89
N ASN A 2 19.80 10.32 -8.69
CA ASN A 2 19.37 9.98 -10.04
C ASN A 2 18.47 8.73 -10.02
N VAL A 3 17.52 8.64 -10.95
CA VAL A 3 16.72 7.44 -11.20
C VAL A 3 16.88 7.00 -12.65
N ASP A 4 17.29 5.76 -12.86
CA ASP A 4 17.42 5.18 -14.20
C ASP A 4 16.28 4.18 -14.43
N VAL A 5 15.40 4.45 -15.39
CA VAL A 5 14.44 3.47 -15.91
C VAL A 5 15.05 2.82 -17.14
N ILE A 6 15.39 1.54 -17.02
CA ILE A 6 16.11 0.80 -18.06
C ILE A 6 15.16 -0.24 -18.66
N VAL A 7 14.91 -0.09 -19.96
CA VAL A 7 14.11 -1.04 -20.74
C VAL A 7 15.05 -2.03 -21.42
N GLY A 8 14.96 -3.29 -21.01
CA GLY A 8 15.79 -4.38 -21.49
C GLY A 8 15.42 -4.85 -22.91
N PRO A 9 16.26 -5.73 -23.49
CA PRO A 9 16.11 -6.15 -24.88
C PRO A 9 14.81 -6.92 -25.12
N ASP A 10 14.27 -6.75 -26.33
CA ASP A 10 13.06 -7.41 -26.84
C ASP A 10 11.79 -7.17 -26.02
N LEU A 11 11.78 -6.16 -25.14
CA LEU A 11 10.57 -5.74 -24.45
C LEU A 11 9.69 -4.92 -25.39
N VAL A 12 8.47 -5.41 -25.64
CA VAL A 12 7.46 -4.65 -26.36
C VAL A 12 6.75 -3.72 -25.39
N ALA A 13 7.11 -2.44 -25.43
CA ALA A 13 6.45 -1.36 -24.71
C ALA A 13 6.59 -0.06 -25.49
N ASP A 14 5.61 0.84 -25.33
CA ASP A 14 5.73 2.22 -25.83
C ASP A 14 6.70 3.00 -24.93
N LEU A 15 7.89 3.29 -25.45
CA LEU A 15 8.94 3.99 -24.69
C LEU A 15 8.57 5.45 -24.39
N ASP A 16 7.76 6.10 -25.22
CA ASP A 16 7.31 7.46 -24.97
C ASP A 16 6.36 7.46 -23.77
N LEU A 17 5.42 6.51 -23.72
CA LEU A 17 4.54 6.34 -22.56
C LEU A 17 5.31 5.98 -21.28
N VAL A 18 6.31 5.10 -21.34
CA VAL A 18 7.20 4.82 -20.20
C VAL A 18 7.91 6.10 -19.75
N GLY A 19 8.39 6.89 -20.72
CA GLY A 19 9.00 8.20 -20.52
C GLY A 19 8.08 9.19 -19.80
N GLU A 20 6.84 9.33 -20.26
CA GLU A 20 5.82 10.21 -19.67
C GLU A 20 5.51 9.84 -18.22
N LEU A 21 5.24 8.55 -17.96
CA LEU A 21 4.96 8.04 -16.62
C LEU A 21 6.15 8.28 -15.67
N ALA A 22 7.36 7.95 -16.11
CA ALA A 22 8.55 8.12 -15.30
C ALA A 22 8.85 9.61 -15.04
N ALA A 23 8.73 10.47 -16.06
CA ALA A 23 8.98 11.90 -15.95
C ALA A 23 8.01 12.59 -14.98
N ALA A 24 6.73 12.22 -15.01
CA ALA A 24 5.73 12.71 -14.06
C ALA A 24 6.13 12.40 -12.62
N GLU A 25 6.59 11.16 -12.35
CA GLU A 25 7.05 10.76 -11.03
C GLU A 25 8.38 11.41 -10.64
N PHE A 26 9.31 11.60 -11.58
CA PHE A 26 10.56 12.30 -11.30
C PHE A 26 10.32 13.74 -10.84
N ALA A 27 9.44 14.45 -11.55
CA ALA A 27 9.03 15.80 -11.19
C ALA A 27 8.32 15.81 -9.83
N GLY A 28 7.37 14.91 -9.62
CA GLY A 28 6.60 14.80 -8.38
C GLY A 28 7.45 14.46 -7.14
N LEU A 29 8.52 13.70 -7.32
CA LEU A 29 9.44 13.28 -6.26
C LEU A 29 10.67 14.21 -6.13
N GLY A 30 10.83 15.20 -7.02
CA GLY A 30 12.00 16.09 -7.03
C GLY A 30 13.31 15.32 -7.22
N VAL A 31 13.36 14.41 -8.18
CA VAL A 31 14.56 13.63 -8.57
C VAL A 31 14.93 13.93 -10.01
N ALA A 32 16.23 13.79 -10.33
CA ALA A 32 16.66 13.68 -11.72
C ALA A 32 16.49 12.23 -12.16
N GLY A 33 16.17 12.01 -13.44
CA GLY A 33 16.12 10.65 -13.97
C GLY A 33 16.05 10.61 -15.49
N ALA A 34 16.24 9.41 -16.03
CA ALA A 34 16.20 9.15 -17.46
C ALA A 34 15.55 7.79 -17.74
N VAL A 35 14.89 7.70 -18.89
CA VAL A 35 14.41 6.44 -19.47
C VAL A 35 15.29 6.10 -20.66
N ARG A 36 15.76 4.86 -20.74
CA ARG A 36 16.57 4.39 -21.87
C ARG A 36 16.34 2.93 -22.19
N GLU A 37 16.35 2.61 -23.48
CA GLU A 37 16.49 1.25 -23.95
C GLU A 37 17.95 0.80 -23.78
N ALA A 38 18.14 -0.47 -23.41
CA ALA A 38 19.45 -1.07 -23.21
C ALA A 38 19.48 -2.49 -23.82
N PRO A 39 19.97 -2.62 -25.06
CA PRO A 39 20.22 -3.94 -25.67
C PRO A 39 21.18 -4.78 -24.82
N ASP A 40 22.17 -4.14 -24.18
CA ASP A 40 23.01 -4.73 -23.14
C ASP A 40 22.55 -4.25 -21.76
N LEU A 41 21.60 -4.99 -21.19
CA LEU A 41 21.04 -4.71 -19.87
C LEU A 41 22.09 -4.85 -18.76
N ALA A 42 23.06 -5.76 -18.89
CA ALA A 42 24.08 -5.98 -17.86
C ALA A 42 24.99 -4.75 -17.72
N ALA A 43 25.55 -4.28 -18.83
CA ALA A 43 26.38 -3.09 -18.85
C ALA A 43 25.60 -1.85 -18.38
N ALA A 44 24.33 -1.75 -18.79
CA ALA A 44 23.45 -0.67 -18.35
C ALA A 44 23.25 -0.64 -16.83
N LEU A 45 23.03 -1.80 -16.19
CA LEU A 45 22.86 -1.90 -14.73
C LEU A 45 24.15 -1.60 -13.97
N GLU A 46 25.30 -2.04 -14.47
CA GLU A 46 26.61 -1.77 -13.85
C GLU A 46 26.95 -0.27 -13.82
N GLY A 47 26.64 0.45 -14.90
CA GLY A 47 26.91 1.88 -15.04
C GLY A 47 26.04 2.80 -14.17
N THR A 48 24.98 2.29 -13.54
CA THR A 48 24.11 3.11 -12.68
C THR A 48 24.76 3.42 -11.34
N THR A 49 24.34 4.52 -10.71
CA THR A 49 24.79 4.92 -9.35
C THR A 49 23.63 5.27 -8.42
N GLY A 50 22.45 5.57 -8.96
CA GLY A 50 21.25 5.93 -8.20
C GLY A 50 20.21 4.82 -8.10
N ALA A 51 18.93 5.19 -7.98
CA ALA A 51 17.82 4.25 -8.01
C ALA A 51 17.66 3.66 -9.42
N VAL A 52 17.25 2.40 -9.52
CA VAL A 52 17.05 1.73 -10.80
C VAL A 52 15.67 1.09 -10.85
N VAL A 53 14.93 1.36 -11.92
CA VAL A 53 13.77 0.57 -12.32
C VAL A 53 14.15 -0.18 -13.58
N ALA A 54 14.21 -1.51 -13.51
CA ALA A 54 14.62 -2.33 -14.64
C ALA A 54 13.45 -3.14 -15.17
N LEU A 55 13.13 -2.98 -16.46
CA LEU A 55 12.17 -3.79 -17.17
C LEU A 55 12.95 -4.82 -17.98
N PRO A 56 13.06 -6.09 -17.55
CA PRO A 56 14.08 -7.01 -18.05
C PRO A 56 13.91 -7.41 -19.53
N GLY A 57 12.68 -7.42 -20.05
CA GLY A 57 12.39 -8.06 -21.34
C GLY A 57 12.39 -9.59 -21.24
N PRO A 58 12.00 -10.29 -22.32
CA PRO A 58 11.76 -11.74 -22.27
C PRO A 58 13.02 -12.60 -22.40
N THR A 59 14.17 -12.03 -22.77
CA THR A 59 15.36 -12.82 -23.13
C THR A 59 15.97 -13.57 -21.94
N ALA A 60 16.42 -14.81 -22.15
CA ALA A 60 17.04 -15.61 -21.10
C ALA A 60 18.26 -14.94 -20.41
N PRO A 61 19.16 -14.22 -21.13
CA PRO A 61 20.20 -13.41 -20.50
C PRO A 61 19.65 -12.36 -19.54
N ALA A 62 18.64 -11.59 -19.94
CA ALA A 62 18.04 -10.58 -19.07
C ALA A 62 17.36 -11.19 -17.84
N ARG A 63 16.70 -12.34 -18.00
CA ARG A 63 16.12 -13.08 -16.86
C ARG A 63 17.14 -13.51 -15.82
N ARG A 64 18.33 -13.95 -16.27
CA ARG A 64 19.41 -14.33 -15.35
C ARG A 64 19.92 -13.14 -14.54
N LEU A 65 19.86 -11.92 -15.06
CA LEU A 65 20.26 -10.72 -14.33
C LEU A 65 19.35 -10.42 -13.13
N MET A 66 18.07 -10.76 -13.22
CA MET A 66 17.12 -10.56 -12.11
C MET A 66 17.57 -11.26 -10.84
N THR A 67 18.12 -12.47 -10.97
CA THR A 67 18.60 -13.30 -9.85
C THR A 67 20.10 -13.23 -9.62
N ALA A 68 20.86 -12.56 -10.50
CA ALA A 68 22.30 -12.42 -10.37
C ALA A 68 22.65 -11.48 -9.20
N PRO A 69 23.53 -11.89 -8.28
CA PRO A 69 24.04 -10.98 -7.27
C PRO A 69 24.88 -9.88 -7.93
N GLY A 70 24.87 -8.68 -7.36
CA GLY A 70 25.68 -7.59 -7.88
C GLY A 70 25.45 -6.28 -7.15
N ARG A 71 26.30 -5.29 -7.44
CA ARG A 71 26.18 -3.93 -6.87
C ARG A 71 24.85 -3.26 -7.21
N HIS A 72 24.21 -3.67 -8.31
CA HIS A 72 22.93 -3.14 -8.72
C HIS A 72 21.74 -3.66 -7.90
N ALA A 73 21.86 -4.83 -7.26
CA ALA A 73 20.70 -5.48 -6.63
C ALA A 73 19.99 -4.59 -5.60
N ALA A 74 20.74 -4.01 -4.65
CA ALA A 74 20.17 -3.17 -3.59
C ALA A 74 19.38 -1.93 -4.09
N ARG A 75 19.70 -1.44 -5.29
CA ARG A 75 19.10 -0.23 -5.89
C ARG A 75 18.04 -0.54 -6.95
N THR A 76 17.86 -1.79 -7.33
CA THR A 76 16.95 -2.18 -8.40
C THR A 76 15.57 -2.55 -7.86
N VAL A 77 14.55 -2.01 -8.52
CA VAL A 77 13.19 -2.52 -8.55
C VAL A 77 12.96 -3.08 -9.95
N TRP A 78 12.69 -4.37 -10.03
CA TRP A 78 12.35 -5.04 -11.28
C TRP A 78 10.86 -4.88 -11.55
N LEU A 79 10.49 -4.39 -12.72
CA LEU A 79 9.11 -4.38 -13.19
C LEU A 79 9.00 -5.28 -14.40
N ASP A 80 8.30 -6.40 -14.26
CA ASP A 80 8.14 -7.35 -15.35
C ASP A 80 6.78 -7.18 -16.04
N LEU A 81 6.79 -6.65 -17.26
CA LEU A 81 5.59 -6.53 -18.09
C LEU A 81 5.20 -7.83 -18.79
N THR A 82 6.07 -8.84 -18.76
CA THR A 82 5.90 -10.11 -19.48
C THR A 82 5.54 -11.28 -18.56
N ALA A 83 5.62 -11.10 -17.24
CA ALA A 83 5.14 -12.05 -16.25
C ALA A 83 4.24 -11.36 -15.22
N THR A 84 3.09 -11.97 -14.95
CA THR A 84 2.09 -11.44 -14.00
C THR A 84 2.27 -11.97 -12.58
N GLY A 85 3.01 -13.07 -12.42
CA GLY A 85 3.31 -13.72 -11.13
C GLY A 85 4.66 -13.31 -10.53
N PRO A 86 4.98 -13.83 -9.33
CA PRO A 86 6.18 -13.42 -8.61
C PRO A 86 7.40 -14.00 -9.31
N GLN A 87 8.42 -13.18 -9.51
CA GLN A 87 9.69 -13.61 -10.07
C GLN A 87 10.77 -13.60 -8.99
N PRO A 88 11.67 -14.61 -8.97
CA PRO A 88 12.82 -14.58 -8.09
C PRO A 88 13.74 -13.41 -8.47
N VAL A 89 14.26 -12.73 -7.46
CA VAL A 89 15.23 -11.65 -7.64
C VAL A 89 16.38 -11.80 -6.66
N ALA A 90 17.53 -11.21 -6.99
CA ALA A 90 18.70 -11.20 -6.15
C ALA A 90 18.41 -10.49 -4.81
N ALA A 91 19.03 -10.98 -3.73
CA ALA A 91 18.89 -10.38 -2.40
C ALA A 91 19.18 -8.87 -2.43
N GLY A 92 18.29 -8.09 -1.82
CA GLY A 92 18.34 -6.62 -1.83
C GLY A 92 17.58 -5.96 -2.98
N SER A 93 17.23 -6.69 -4.04
CA SER A 93 16.31 -6.21 -5.08
C SER A 93 14.86 -6.48 -4.71
N GLU A 94 13.94 -5.83 -5.42
CA GLU A 94 12.50 -6.12 -5.32
C GLU A 94 11.91 -6.36 -6.71
N HIS A 95 10.76 -7.04 -6.75
CA HIS A 95 10.02 -7.33 -7.98
C HIS A 95 8.58 -6.84 -7.87
N HIS A 96 8.19 -5.96 -8.78
CA HIS A 96 6.81 -5.53 -8.97
C HIS A 96 6.15 -6.39 -10.06
N GLN A 97 5.14 -7.16 -9.65
CA GLN A 97 4.44 -8.12 -10.50
C GLN A 97 3.09 -7.56 -10.96
N GLY A 98 2.69 -7.83 -12.21
CA GLY A 98 1.29 -7.76 -12.64
C GLY A 98 0.59 -6.39 -12.54
N ARG A 99 1.35 -5.28 -12.54
CA ARG A 99 0.81 -3.90 -12.56
C ARG A 99 0.81 -3.26 -13.94
N GLU A 100 1.14 -4.05 -14.97
CA GLU A 100 1.18 -3.62 -16.37
C GLU A 100 2.08 -2.38 -16.53
N ILE A 101 1.86 -1.59 -17.59
CA ILE A 101 2.66 -0.39 -17.87
C ILE A 101 2.57 0.64 -16.75
N TRP A 102 1.43 0.70 -16.05
CA TRP A 102 1.24 1.60 -14.93
C TRP A 102 2.14 1.26 -13.73
N GLY A 103 2.66 0.03 -13.67
CA GLY A 103 3.68 -0.39 -12.72
C GLY A 103 4.94 0.47 -12.73
N VAL A 104 5.24 1.19 -13.83
CA VAL A 104 6.38 2.13 -13.91
C VAL A 104 6.27 3.20 -12.83
N THR A 105 5.07 3.76 -12.66
CA THR A 105 4.78 4.78 -11.64
C THR A 105 5.18 4.29 -10.25
N TRP A 106 4.69 3.11 -9.89
CA TRP A 106 4.91 2.52 -8.56
C TRP A 106 6.34 2.03 -8.36
N ALA A 107 6.98 1.51 -9.41
CA ALA A 107 8.36 1.08 -9.34
C ALA A 107 9.32 2.28 -9.14
N VAL A 108 9.08 3.41 -9.82
CA VAL A 108 9.85 4.65 -9.61
C VAL A 108 9.68 5.14 -8.18
N ARG A 109 8.43 5.27 -7.69
CA ARG A 109 8.14 5.65 -6.31
C ARG A 109 8.87 4.76 -5.32
N ARG A 110 8.72 3.44 -5.45
CA ARG A 110 9.36 2.46 -4.55
C ARG A 110 10.88 2.57 -4.56
N ALA A 111 11.49 2.65 -5.75
CA ALA A 111 12.94 2.77 -5.89
C ALA A 111 13.47 4.06 -5.23
N VAL A 112 12.73 5.16 -5.34
CA VAL A 112 13.07 6.45 -4.72
C VAL A 112 12.89 6.42 -3.21
N HIS A 113 11.73 5.97 -2.72
CA HIS A 113 11.38 5.96 -1.30
C HIS A 113 12.32 5.06 -0.50
N ARG A 114 12.62 3.86 -1.01
CA ARG A 114 13.52 2.91 -0.32
C ARG A 114 14.93 3.45 -0.12
N LEU A 115 15.46 4.22 -1.08
CA LEU A 115 16.81 4.77 -1.01
C LEU A 115 16.89 6.09 -0.24
N ARG A 116 15.90 6.98 -0.37
CA ARG A 116 15.88 8.27 0.36
C ARG A 116 15.41 8.15 1.80
N HIS A 117 14.47 7.26 2.05
CA HIS A 117 13.78 7.12 3.33
C HIS A 117 13.77 5.64 3.77
N PRO A 118 14.96 5.08 4.09
CA PRO A 118 15.08 3.68 4.45
C PRO A 118 14.26 3.37 5.71
N ALA A 119 13.64 2.19 5.71
CA ALA A 119 12.90 1.66 6.85
C ALA A 119 13.59 0.40 7.39
N ARG A 120 13.32 0.08 8.67
CA ARG A 120 13.69 -1.22 9.23
C ARG A 120 12.59 -2.22 8.89
N ARG A 121 12.87 -3.14 7.96
CA ARG A 121 11.97 -4.27 7.71
C ARG A 121 12.08 -5.29 8.84
N ILE A 122 10.95 -5.63 9.44
CA ILE A 122 10.86 -6.58 10.55
C ILE A 122 9.82 -7.64 10.19
N ALA A 123 10.19 -8.92 10.31
CA ALA A 123 9.24 -10.02 10.17
C ALA A 123 8.39 -10.13 11.44
N TYR A 124 7.07 -10.20 11.28
CA TYR A 124 6.13 -10.48 12.38
C TYR A 124 5.62 -11.93 12.34
N GLY A 125 5.97 -12.68 11.29
CA GLY A 125 5.62 -14.09 11.11
C GLY A 125 6.63 -14.83 10.21
N PRO A 126 6.47 -16.15 10.06
CA PRO A 126 7.42 -16.99 9.30
C PRO A 126 7.31 -16.89 7.77
N ASP A 127 6.19 -16.41 7.23
CA ASP A 127 5.98 -16.30 5.78
C ASP A 127 6.74 -15.10 5.19
N ALA A 128 7.16 -15.19 3.93
CA ALA A 128 7.91 -14.14 3.24
C ALA A 128 7.10 -12.84 3.06
N GLU A 129 5.77 -12.90 3.16
CA GLU A 129 4.88 -11.73 3.10
C GLU A 129 4.44 -11.25 4.50
N GLN A 130 4.94 -11.86 5.59
CA GLN A 130 4.63 -11.46 6.96
C GLN A 130 5.69 -10.53 7.55
N TRP A 131 5.79 -9.32 6.99
CA TRP A 131 6.71 -8.28 7.45
C TRP A 131 6.06 -6.90 7.48
N GLY A 132 6.65 -5.99 8.25
CA GLY A 132 6.34 -4.57 8.20
C GLY A 132 7.60 -3.73 8.11
N GLU A 133 7.49 -2.57 7.46
CA GLU A 133 8.52 -1.55 7.41
C GLU A 133 8.27 -0.51 8.50
N LEU A 134 9.16 -0.47 9.49
CA LEU A 134 9.12 0.49 10.58
C LEU A 134 9.96 1.73 10.25
N ARG A 135 9.32 2.89 10.29
CA ARG A 135 9.98 4.20 10.33
C ARG A 135 9.66 4.86 11.66
N LEU A 136 10.70 5.32 12.34
CA LEU A 136 10.56 5.99 13.63
C LEU A 136 10.85 7.48 13.46
N PRO A 137 10.12 8.34 14.19
CA PRO A 137 10.37 9.76 14.16
C PRO A 137 11.70 10.09 14.85
N ALA A 138 12.19 11.31 14.63
CA ALA A 138 13.29 11.86 15.41
C ALA A 138 12.89 12.01 16.89
N GLY A 139 13.85 11.94 17.81
CA GLY A 139 13.62 12.07 19.27
C GLY A 139 13.52 10.74 20.02
N THR A 140 13.29 10.80 21.33
CA THR A 140 13.50 9.67 22.27
C THR A 140 12.24 8.93 22.73
N GLY A 141 11.03 9.37 22.37
CA GLY A 141 9.77 8.71 22.74
C GLY A 141 9.22 9.08 24.12
N PRO A 142 8.00 8.60 24.49
CA PRO A 142 7.12 7.69 23.75
C PRO A 142 6.30 8.36 22.63
N VAL A 143 6.09 7.67 21.50
CA VAL A 143 5.42 8.19 20.29
C VAL A 143 4.18 7.37 19.89
N PRO A 144 3.14 8.00 19.30
CA PRO A 144 2.00 7.26 18.75
C PRO A 144 2.45 6.36 17.59
N VAL A 145 1.68 5.32 17.29
CA VAL A 145 1.97 4.39 16.17
C VAL A 145 0.87 4.47 15.13
N ALA A 146 1.26 4.53 13.87
CA ALA A 146 0.37 4.46 12.72
C ALA A 146 0.62 3.13 11.99
N VAL A 147 -0.37 2.24 12.00
CA VAL A 147 -0.34 0.98 11.23
C VAL A 147 -1.02 1.22 9.90
N LEU A 148 -0.39 0.82 8.80
CA LEU A 148 -0.86 1.07 7.44
C LEU A 148 -1.18 -0.24 6.73
N LEU A 149 -2.40 -0.36 6.22
CA LEU A 149 -2.86 -1.49 5.41
C LEU A 149 -3.08 -1.06 3.96
N HIS A 150 -2.35 -1.66 3.03
CA HIS A 150 -2.39 -1.27 1.62
C HIS A 150 -3.66 -1.74 0.89
N GLY A 151 -3.99 -1.07 -0.22
CA GLY A 151 -5.12 -1.42 -1.07
C GLY A 151 -4.81 -2.52 -2.08
N GLY A 152 -5.57 -2.52 -3.17
CA GLY A 152 -5.31 -3.40 -4.32
C GLY A 152 -6.29 -4.55 -4.51
N PHE A 153 -7.55 -4.41 -4.06
CA PHE A 153 -8.59 -5.42 -4.22
C PHE A 153 -8.19 -6.81 -3.72
N TRP A 154 -7.36 -6.86 -2.67
CA TRP A 154 -6.81 -8.10 -2.11
C TRP A 154 -6.11 -8.99 -3.15
N ARG A 155 -5.52 -8.39 -4.19
CA ARG A 155 -4.77 -9.09 -5.24
C ARG A 155 -3.28 -8.98 -4.97
N SER A 156 -2.56 -10.10 -5.15
CA SER A 156 -1.13 -10.18 -4.88
C SER A 156 -0.24 -9.26 -5.73
N VAL A 157 -0.79 -8.68 -6.81
CA VAL A 157 -0.05 -7.70 -7.63
C VAL A 157 0.20 -6.37 -6.89
N TRP A 158 -0.51 -6.11 -5.79
CA TRP A 158 -0.36 -4.94 -4.94
C TRP A 158 0.30 -5.29 -3.61
N GLY A 159 1.05 -4.35 -3.04
CA GLY A 159 1.79 -4.52 -1.79
C GLY A 159 1.92 -3.22 -1.00
N ALA A 160 2.69 -3.30 0.09
CA ALA A 160 2.90 -2.19 1.03
C ALA A 160 3.50 -0.92 0.40
N ASP A 161 4.11 -1.00 -0.79
CA ASP A 161 4.68 0.14 -1.51
C ASP A 161 3.63 1.21 -1.88
N LEU A 162 2.35 0.84 -1.98
CA LEU A 162 1.24 1.80 -2.12
C LEU A 162 1.23 2.85 -0.99
N MET A 163 1.68 2.47 0.20
CA MET A 163 1.58 3.27 1.42
C MET A 163 2.90 3.95 1.79
N ASP A 164 3.95 3.82 0.97
CA ASP A 164 5.30 4.32 1.31
C ASP A 164 5.32 5.82 1.59
N ALA A 165 4.66 6.63 0.75
CA ALA A 165 4.61 8.08 0.92
C ALA A 165 3.95 8.47 2.25
N MET A 166 2.81 7.84 2.59
CA MET A 166 2.15 8.04 3.89
C MET A 166 3.04 7.62 5.06
N ALA A 167 3.73 6.48 4.96
CA ALA A 167 4.61 6.01 6.02
C ALA A 167 5.76 6.99 6.29
N ILE A 168 6.28 7.64 5.24
CA ILE A 168 7.32 8.66 5.36
C ILE A 168 6.77 9.92 6.03
N ASP A 169 5.66 10.48 5.53
CA ASP A 169 5.05 11.69 6.10
C ASP A 169 4.59 11.47 7.55
N LEU A 170 4.04 10.30 7.89
CA LEU A 170 3.66 9.97 9.27
C LEU A 170 4.86 9.97 10.22
N ALA A 171 6.01 9.43 9.77
CA ALA A 171 7.24 9.47 10.56
C ALA A 171 7.75 10.91 10.75
N GLU A 172 7.62 11.77 9.73
CA GLU A 172 7.94 13.19 9.83
C GLU A 172 6.98 13.96 10.77
N ARG A 173 5.72 13.50 10.88
CA ARG A 173 4.71 14.02 11.82
C ARG A 173 4.83 13.49 13.25
N GLY A 174 5.83 12.65 13.54
CA GLY A 174 6.07 12.17 14.90
C GLY A 174 5.44 10.83 15.25
N PHE A 175 4.92 10.07 14.27
CA PHE A 175 4.42 8.71 14.47
C PHE A 175 5.52 7.68 14.24
N ALA A 176 5.50 6.58 14.99
CA ALA A 176 6.09 5.34 14.52
C ALA A 176 5.21 4.80 13.38
N ALA A 177 5.66 4.88 12.13
CA ALA A 177 4.92 4.36 10.99
C ALA A 177 5.28 2.89 10.77
N TRP A 178 4.29 2.01 10.88
CA TRP A 178 4.37 0.57 10.65
C TRP A 178 3.62 0.23 9.36
N ASN A 179 4.36 0.18 8.25
CA ASN A 179 3.81 -0.12 6.93
C ASN A 179 3.77 -1.63 6.71
N LEU A 180 2.57 -2.23 6.78
CA LEU A 180 2.39 -3.68 6.87
C LEU A 180 2.19 -4.32 5.49
N GLU A 181 2.99 -5.34 5.18
CA GLU A 181 2.66 -6.32 4.14
C GLU A 181 1.96 -7.51 4.80
N TYR A 182 1.06 -8.16 4.06
CA TYR A 182 0.33 -9.32 4.52
C TYR A 182 -0.04 -10.21 3.33
N ARG A 183 -0.32 -11.49 3.59
CA ARG A 183 -0.72 -12.41 2.52
C ARG A 183 -2.08 -12.07 1.92
N ARG A 184 -2.19 -12.24 0.60
CA ARG A 184 -3.41 -11.95 -0.16
C ARG A 184 -4.25 -13.23 -0.38
N PRO A 185 -5.60 -13.12 -0.39
CA PRO A 185 -6.49 -14.27 -0.44
C PRO A 185 -6.44 -15.04 -1.76
N ASP A 186 -6.07 -14.39 -2.86
CA ASP A 186 -5.90 -15.01 -4.18
C ASP A 186 -4.83 -16.12 -4.18
N ARG A 187 -3.82 -16.03 -3.30
CA ARG A 187 -2.77 -17.05 -3.14
C ARG A 187 -2.87 -17.84 -1.82
N HIS A 188 -3.36 -17.22 -0.75
CA HIS A 188 -3.27 -17.77 0.61
C HIS A 188 -4.63 -17.99 1.28
N GLY A 189 -5.72 -17.55 0.66
CA GLY A 189 -7.07 -17.58 1.23
C GLY A 189 -7.34 -16.46 2.24
N TRP A 190 -8.62 -16.11 2.42
CA TRP A 190 -9.06 -14.99 3.26
C TRP A 190 -8.61 -15.11 4.73
N ALA A 191 -8.65 -16.32 5.29
CA ALA A 191 -8.25 -16.57 6.67
C ALA A 191 -6.77 -16.22 6.93
N ALA A 192 -5.88 -16.45 5.95
CA ALA A 192 -4.48 -16.05 6.06
C ALA A 192 -4.34 -14.53 6.11
N THR A 193 -5.06 -13.81 5.24
CA THR A 193 -5.09 -12.34 5.22
C THR A 193 -5.56 -11.75 6.55
N THR A 194 -6.68 -12.23 7.10
CA THR A 194 -7.18 -11.67 8.36
C THR A 194 -6.29 -12.05 9.55
N ALA A 195 -5.71 -13.25 9.55
CA ALA A 195 -4.74 -13.64 10.57
C ALA A 195 -3.46 -12.79 10.52
N ASP A 196 -2.98 -12.48 9.32
CA ASP A 196 -1.79 -11.66 9.10
C ASP A 196 -2.01 -10.21 9.54
N VAL A 197 -3.14 -9.61 9.20
CA VAL A 197 -3.51 -8.25 9.66
C VAL A 197 -3.60 -8.21 11.19
N ALA A 198 -4.24 -9.19 11.81
CA ALA A 198 -4.33 -9.27 13.27
C ALA A 198 -2.95 -9.43 13.94
N ALA A 199 -2.10 -10.32 13.41
CA ALA A 199 -0.74 -10.53 13.92
C ALA A 199 0.14 -9.28 13.74
N GLY A 200 0.09 -8.65 12.58
CA GLY A 200 0.84 -7.43 12.29
C GLY A 200 0.39 -6.23 13.13
N LEU A 201 -0.92 -6.10 13.39
CA LEU A 201 -1.49 -5.10 14.30
C LEU A 201 -1.03 -5.33 15.73
N ALA A 202 -1.10 -6.57 16.23
CA ALA A 202 -0.63 -6.91 17.57
C ALA A 202 0.89 -6.68 17.73
N PHE A 203 1.67 -6.95 16.68
CA PHE A 203 3.12 -6.74 16.67
C PHE A 203 3.50 -5.26 16.75
N ALA A 204 2.68 -4.35 16.19
CA ALA A 204 3.00 -2.93 16.09
C ALA A 204 3.38 -2.30 17.44
N GLY A 205 2.69 -2.67 18.52
CA GLY A 205 2.97 -2.17 19.87
C GLY A 205 4.31 -2.64 20.46
N ALA A 206 4.88 -3.72 19.94
CA ALA A 206 6.16 -4.29 20.36
C ALA A 206 7.30 -4.05 19.35
N ALA A 207 7.02 -3.36 18.24
CA ALA A 207 7.97 -3.20 17.14
C ALA A 207 9.20 -2.34 17.52
N ASP A 208 9.07 -1.48 18.54
CA ASP A 208 10.16 -0.69 19.11
C ASP A 208 9.80 -0.19 20.52
N ALA A 209 10.81 -0.02 21.39
CA ALA A 209 10.60 0.44 22.77
C ALA A 209 10.03 1.86 22.88
N ARG A 210 10.10 2.67 21.81
CA ARG A 210 9.55 4.02 21.76
C ARG A 210 8.05 4.07 21.43
N VAL A 211 7.46 2.96 20.96
CA VAL A 211 6.06 2.91 20.54
C VAL A 211 5.14 2.96 21.77
N ASP A 212 4.13 3.82 21.69
CA ASP A 212 3.02 3.86 22.63
C ASP A 212 1.76 3.24 22.01
N PRO A 213 1.45 1.98 22.33
CA PRO A 213 0.30 1.29 21.74
C PRO A 213 -1.05 1.87 22.21
N SER A 214 -1.09 2.70 23.26
CA SER A 214 -2.33 3.36 23.69
C SER A 214 -2.78 4.48 22.73
N ARG A 215 -1.88 4.91 21.84
CA ARG A 215 -2.12 5.92 20.79
C ARG A 215 -1.89 5.32 19.40
N LEU A 216 -2.59 4.21 19.12
CA LEU A 216 -2.52 3.50 17.85
C LEU A 216 -3.60 3.99 16.88
N VAL A 217 -3.17 4.42 15.69
CA VAL A 217 -4.06 4.73 14.56
C VAL A 217 -3.90 3.67 13.49
N LEU A 218 -5.02 3.07 13.08
CA LEU A 218 -5.05 2.07 12.02
C LEU A 218 -5.56 2.71 10.73
N PHE A 219 -4.66 2.93 9.77
CA PHE A 219 -4.95 3.44 8.44
C PHE A 219 -5.12 2.29 7.45
N GLY A 220 -6.05 2.44 6.51
CA GLY A 220 -6.16 1.54 5.39
C GLY A 220 -6.66 2.24 4.12
N HIS A 221 -6.11 1.85 2.97
CA HIS A 221 -6.53 2.32 1.66
C HIS A 221 -7.35 1.28 0.91
N SER A 222 -8.49 1.65 0.32
CA SER A 222 -9.28 0.79 -0.56
C SER A 222 -9.64 -0.55 0.12
N ALA A 223 -9.19 -1.68 -0.42
CA ALA A 223 -9.27 -2.99 0.24
C ALA A 223 -8.64 -3.00 1.66
N GLY A 224 -7.52 -2.32 1.87
CA GLY A 224 -6.92 -2.10 3.19
C GLY A 224 -7.78 -1.23 4.10
N GLY A 225 -8.54 -0.27 3.55
CA GLY A 225 -9.50 0.54 4.28
C GLY A 225 -10.69 -0.27 4.80
N GLN A 226 -11.07 -1.32 4.06
CA GLN A 226 -12.01 -2.33 4.54
C GLN A 226 -11.38 -3.20 5.63
N LEU A 227 -10.15 -3.70 5.43
CA LEU A 227 -9.45 -4.52 6.41
C LEU A 227 -9.21 -3.77 7.73
N ALA A 228 -8.94 -2.47 7.69
CA ALA A 228 -8.75 -1.62 8.86
C ALA A 228 -10.01 -1.58 9.74
N VAL A 229 -11.17 -1.33 9.13
CA VAL A 229 -12.45 -1.30 9.85
C VAL A 229 -12.83 -2.70 10.36
N ARG A 230 -12.61 -3.74 9.56
CA ARG A 230 -12.82 -5.12 9.99
C ARG A 230 -11.94 -5.50 11.18
N ALA A 231 -10.64 -5.19 11.14
CA ALA A 231 -9.71 -5.51 12.21
C ALA A 231 -10.06 -4.79 13.52
N ALA A 232 -10.53 -3.54 13.45
CA ALA A 232 -11.02 -2.82 14.62
C ALA A 232 -12.28 -3.45 15.24
N ALA A 233 -13.18 -4.00 14.41
CA ALA A 233 -14.34 -4.76 14.89
C ALA A 233 -13.93 -6.08 15.56
N ASP A 234 -12.85 -6.72 15.08
CA ASP A 234 -12.35 -7.99 15.60
C ASP A 234 -11.55 -7.84 16.90
N ALA A 235 -10.94 -6.66 17.12
CA ALA A 235 -10.14 -6.36 18.31
C ALA A 235 -10.61 -5.06 19.00
N PRO A 236 -11.79 -5.06 19.65
CA PRO A 236 -12.28 -3.89 20.37
C PRO A 236 -11.27 -3.38 21.40
N GLY A 237 -10.98 -2.07 21.35
CA GLY A 237 -10.02 -1.42 22.25
C GLY A 237 -8.54 -1.54 21.84
N ALA A 238 -8.22 -2.25 20.76
CA ALA A 238 -6.83 -2.37 20.28
C ALA A 238 -6.34 -1.15 19.48
N VAL A 239 -7.26 -0.31 18.99
CA VAL A 239 -6.95 0.87 18.19
C VAL A 239 -7.65 2.10 18.79
N SER A 240 -7.00 3.26 18.75
CA SER A 240 -7.57 4.52 19.24
C SER A 240 -8.43 5.20 18.17
N VAL A 241 -8.04 5.05 16.90
CA VAL A 241 -8.73 5.60 15.72
C VAL A 241 -8.55 4.68 14.52
N VAL A 242 -9.60 4.52 13.72
CA VAL A 242 -9.54 3.86 12.41
C VAL A 242 -9.71 4.90 11.31
N VAL A 243 -8.88 4.85 10.28
CA VAL A 243 -8.96 5.71 9.11
C VAL A 243 -9.15 4.84 7.87
N SER A 244 -10.31 4.97 7.23
CA SER A 244 -10.64 4.25 5.99
C SER A 244 -10.59 5.22 4.81
N GLN A 245 -9.55 5.12 3.98
CA GLN A 245 -9.32 5.94 2.79
C GLN A 245 -9.80 5.20 1.55
N ALA A 246 -10.85 5.71 0.90
CA ALA A 246 -11.48 5.09 -0.27
C ALA A 246 -11.92 3.63 -0.06
N GLY A 247 -12.30 3.27 1.17
CA GLY A 247 -12.53 1.89 1.59
C GLY A 247 -13.75 1.22 0.95
N VAL A 248 -13.67 -0.09 0.72
CA VAL A 248 -14.82 -0.92 0.30
C VAL A 248 -15.66 -1.29 1.53
N LEU A 249 -16.50 -0.35 1.99
CA LEU A 249 -17.17 -0.44 3.30
C LEU A 249 -18.55 -1.12 3.31
N ASP A 250 -18.97 -1.68 2.17
CA ASP A 250 -20.20 -2.47 2.00
C ASP A 250 -19.89 -3.62 1.04
N LEU A 251 -19.37 -4.72 1.59
CA LEU A 251 -18.91 -5.85 0.77
C LEU A 251 -20.06 -6.60 0.13
N ALA A 252 -21.22 -6.70 0.80
CA ALA A 252 -22.41 -7.32 0.24
C ALA A 252 -22.85 -6.61 -1.04
N GLU A 253 -22.91 -5.28 -1.04
CA GLU A 253 -23.22 -4.51 -2.25
C GLU A 253 -22.07 -4.53 -3.25
N GLY A 254 -20.82 -4.47 -2.77
CA GLY A 254 -19.63 -4.59 -3.62
C GLY A 254 -19.58 -5.89 -4.42
N GLN A 255 -20.00 -7.01 -3.81
CA GLN A 255 -20.15 -8.30 -4.47
C GLN A 255 -21.27 -8.24 -5.52
N ARG A 256 -22.47 -7.74 -5.16
CA ARG A 256 -23.62 -7.64 -6.09
C ARG A 256 -23.31 -6.78 -7.31
N ARG A 257 -22.58 -5.68 -7.15
CA ARG A 257 -22.18 -4.77 -8.24
C ARG A 257 -20.93 -5.21 -8.99
N GLY A 258 -20.24 -6.26 -8.52
CA GLY A 258 -19.04 -6.78 -9.18
C GLY A 258 -17.84 -5.81 -9.14
N ILE A 259 -17.71 -5.03 -8.06
CA ILE A 259 -16.66 -4.02 -7.92
C ILE A 259 -15.26 -4.62 -8.12
N GLY A 260 -14.40 -3.88 -8.83
CA GLY A 260 -13.03 -4.30 -9.11
C GLY A 260 -12.97 -5.55 -9.98
N THR A 261 -13.95 -5.77 -10.86
CA THR A 261 -14.07 -7.00 -11.68
C THR A 261 -14.25 -8.23 -10.78
N GLY A 262 -15.24 -8.19 -9.89
CA GLY A 262 -15.59 -9.31 -9.00
C GLY A 262 -14.58 -9.56 -7.87
N ALA A 263 -13.88 -8.52 -7.41
CA ALA A 263 -12.81 -8.65 -6.41
C ALA A 263 -13.29 -9.25 -5.08
N VAL A 264 -14.49 -8.87 -4.61
CA VAL A 264 -15.07 -9.40 -3.36
C VAL A 264 -15.30 -10.90 -3.46
N ALA A 265 -15.96 -11.35 -4.53
CA ALA A 265 -16.22 -12.76 -4.79
C ALA A 265 -14.92 -13.56 -4.94
N ALA A 266 -13.90 -12.99 -5.59
CA ALA A 266 -12.59 -13.62 -5.73
C ALA A 266 -11.86 -13.77 -4.38
N ALA A 267 -11.89 -12.74 -3.53
CA ALA A 267 -11.24 -12.74 -2.22
C ALA A 267 -11.90 -13.73 -1.23
N LEU A 268 -13.23 -13.75 -1.21
CA LEU A 268 -14.02 -14.55 -0.27
C LEU A 268 -14.47 -15.89 -0.84
N ARG A 269 -14.14 -16.18 -2.11
CA ARG A 269 -14.54 -17.40 -2.84
C ARG A 269 -16.06 -17.63 -2.89
N GLY A 270 -16.83 -16.54 -2.86
CA GLY A 270 -18.30 -16.56 -2.86
C GLY A 270 -18.93 -17.11 -1.58
N ASP A 271 -18.17 -17.20 -0.47
CA ASP A 271 -18.69 -17.64 0.82
C ASP A 271 -19.46 -16.51 1.52
N GLU A 272 -20.80 -16.67 1.60
CA GLU A 272 -21.70 -15.70 2.22
C GLU A 272 -21.46 -15.51 3.73
N ALA A 273 -21.03 -16.55 4.45
CA ALA A 273 -20.70 -16.44 5.86
C ALA A 273 -19.39 -15.66 6.06
N ALA A 274 -18.38 -15.94 5.22
CA ALA A 274 -17.14 -15.17 5.20
C ALA A 274 -17.40 -13.70 4.82
N LEU A 275 -18.29 -13.44 3.86
CA LEU A 275 -18.72 -12.10 3.48
C LEU A 275 -19.36 -11.37 4.65
N ALA A 276 -20.36 -11.99 5.31
CA ALA A 276 -21.04 -11.36 6.43
C ALA A 276 -20.08 -11.02 7.58
N ALA A 277 -19.10 -11.89 7.84
CA ALA A 277 -18.05 -11.61 8.81
C ALA A 277 -17.09 -10.50 8.35
N ALA A 278 -16.78 -10.41 7.05
CA ALA A 278 -15.84 -9.45 6.48
C ALA A 278 -16.41 -8.05 6.27
N ASP A 279 -17.72 -7.92 6.07
CA ASP A 279 -18.36 -6.67 5.67
C ASP A 279 -18.38 -5.63 6.82
N PRO A 280 -17.68 -4.48 6.69
CA PRO A 280 -17.72 -3.43 7.70
C PRO A 280 -19.12 -2.95 8.06
N LEU A 281 -20.05 -2.88 7.09
CA LEU A 281 -21.41 -2.38 7.31
C LEU A 281 -22.21 -3.29 8.24
N LEU A 282 -21.96 -4.61 8.19
CA LEU A 282 -22.63 -5.61 9.01
C LEU A 282 -21.99 -5.79 10.40
N ARG A 283 -20.92 -5.04 10.68
CA ARG A 283 -20.14 -5.10 11.93
C ARG A 283 -20.38 -3.88 12.81
N LEU A 284 -21.36 -3.04 12.47
CA LEU A 284 -21.75 -1.87 13.26
C LEU A 284 -22.61 -2.25 14.49
N PRO A 285 -22.54 -1.49 15.60
CA PRO A 285 -21.61 -0.37 15.82
C PRO A 285 -20.17 -0.85 16.03
N LEU A 286 -19.20 -0.04 15.62
CA LEU A 286 -17.78 -0.35 15.73
C LEU A 286 -17.21 -0.03 17.12
N GLY A 287 -17.71 1.02 17.79
CA GLY A 287 -17.29 1.40 19.14
C GLY A 287 -15.94 2.12 19.26
N VAL A 288 -15.32 2.49 18.13
CA VAL A 288 -14.09 3.30 18.06
C VAL A 288 -14.26 4.45 17.06
N PRO A 289 -13.63 5.62 17.24
CA PRO A 289 -13.70 6.69 16.26
C PRO A 289 -13.25 6.24 14.87
N VAL A 290 -14.07 6.54 13.85
CA VAL A 290 -13.78 6.23 12.45
C VAL A 290 -13.68 7.52 11.64
N VAL A 291 -12.59 7.69 10.90
CA VAL A 291 -12.44 8.71 9.87
C VAL A 291 -12.65 8.05 8.52
N VAL A 292 -13.76 8.38 7.85
CA VAL A 292 -14.08 7.88 6.50
C VAL A 292 -13.69 8.96 5.50
N VAL A 293 -12.66 8.68 4.70
CA VAL A 293 -12.09 9.60 3.71
C VAL A 293 -12.42 9.11 2.31
N GLN A 294 -13.04 9.96 1.49
CA GLN A 294 -13.47 9.59 0.14
C GLN A 294 -13.21 10.73 -0.84
N GLY A 295 -12.61 10.42 -1.99
CA GLY A 295 -12.48 11.33 -3.11
C GLY A 295 -13.79 11.42 -3.92
N ARG A 296 -14.21 12.64 -4.28
CA ARG A 296 -15.39 12.87 -5.14
C ARG A 296 -15.17 12.48 -6.60
N ALA A 297 -13.91 12.38 -7.03
CA ALA A 297 -13.54 11.93 -8.38
C ALA A 297 -13.20 10.42 -8.42
N ASP A 298 -13.37 9.71 -7.31
CA ASP A 298 -13.25 8.25 -7.25
C ASP A 298 -14.48 7.56 -7.91
N GLY A 299 -14.41 6.24 -8.06
CA GLY A 299 -15.51 5.41 -8.55
C GLY A 299 -16.79 5.64 -7.74
N LEU A 300 -17.89 5.96 -8.44
CA LEU A 300 -19.15 6.37 -7.81
C LEU A 300 -19.74 5.32 -6.87
N ASP A 301 -19.47 4.04 -7.11
CA ASP A 301 -19.87 2.97 -6.19
C ASP A 301 -19.14 3.04 -4.84
N LEU A 302 -17.85 3.38 -4.82
CA LEU A 302 -17.10 3.58 -3.57
C LEU A 302 -17.59 4.82 -2.83
N VAL A 303 -17.95 5.88 -3.56
CA VAL A 303 -18.59 7.07 -3.00
C VAL A 303 -19.95 6.72 -2.37
N ASP A 304 -20.77 5.91 -3.04
CA ASP A 304 -22.05 5.44 -2.51
C ASP A 304 -21.87 4.59 -1.24
N MET A 305 -20.98 3.59 -1.28
CA MET A 305 -20.71 2.68 -0.16
C MET A 305 -20.16 3.41 1.07
N SER A 306 -19.21 4.34 0.89
CA SER A 306 -18.66 5.14 1.99
C SER A 306 -19.72 6.04 2.65
N ARG A 307 -20.61 6.66 1.84
CA ARG A 307 -21.75 7.45 2.35
C ARG A 307 -22.76 6.59 3.09
N ARG A 308 -23.08 5.38 2.59
CA ARG A 308 -23.98 4.41 3.25
C ARG A 308 -23.41 3.98 4.60
N TYR A 309 -22.14 3.56 4.63
CA TYR A 309 -21.46 3.17 5.86
C TYR A 309 -21.45 4.29 6.89
N ALA A 310 -21.01 5.50 6.52
CA ALA A 310 -20.95 6.62 7.46
C ALA A 310 -22.33 6.96 8.07
N ARG A 311 -23.40 6.89 7.26
CA ARG A 311 -24.77 7.12 7.74
C ARG A 311 -25.23 6.03 8.70
N ALA A 312 -24.98 4.77 8.37
CA ALA A 312 -25.36 3.63 9.21
C ALA A 312 -24.58 3.64 10.54
N ALA A 313 -23.29 3.93 10.50
CA ALA A 313 -22.43 4.01 11.68
C ALA A 313 -22.89 5.14 12.62
N LEU A 314 -23.18 6.33 12.09
CA LEU A 314 -23.77 7.43 12.88
C LEU A 314 -25.11 7.04 13.51
N ALA A 315 -25.99 6.36 12.76
CA ALA A 315 -27.28 5.90 13.28
C ALA A 315 -27.15 4.81 14.35
N ALA A 316 -26.10 3.99 14.28
CA ALA A 316 -25.75 2.98 15.28
C ALA A 316 -25.06 3.57 16.53
N GLY A 317 -24.74 4.87 16.52
CA GLY A 317 -24.14 5.59 17.65
C GLY A 317 -22.61 5.72 17.60
N ASP A 318 -21.96 5.33 16.49
CA ASP A 318 -20.51 5.49 16.35
C ASP A 318 -20.10 6.96 16.16
N ARG A 319 -18.88 7.27 16.62
CA ARG A 319 -18.23 8.55 16.35
C ARG A 319 -17.57 8.51 14.96
N VAL A 320 -18.20 9.17 13.98
CA VAL A 320 -17.72 9.20 12.60
C VAL A 320 -17.33 10.60 12.16
N VAL A 321 -16.12 10.74 11.58
CA VAL A 321 -15.72 11.93 10.81
C VAL A 321 -15.74 11.55 9.33
N ARG A 322 -16.58 12.23 8.53
CA ARG A 322 -16.68 11.98 7.10
C ARG A 322 -16.01 13.11 6.33
N LEU A 323 -14.97 12.77 5.58
CA LEU A 323 -14.23 13.69 4.71
C LEU A 323 -14.49 13.30 3.26
N GLU A 324 -15.28 14.11 2.54
CA GLU A 324 -15.56 13.89 1.12
C GLU A 324 -14.99 15.05 0.29
N LEU A 325 -13.87 14.80 -0.39
CA LEU A 325 -12.94 15.85 -0.83
C LEU A 325 -12.76 15.84 -2.37
N ALA A 326 -12.25 16.94 -2.92
CA ALA A 326 -11.85 16.99 -4.34
C ALA A 326 -10.54 16.21 -4.50
N ALA A 327 -10.66 14.91 -4.73
CA ALA A 327 -9.58 13.93 -4.81
C ALA A 327 -10.05 12.73 -5.63
N ASP A 328 -9.13 12.04 -6.30
CA ASP A 328 -9.36 10.72 -6.88
C ASP A 328 -9.09 9.58 -5.88
N HIS A 329 -9.02 8.34 -6.37
CA HIS A 329 -8.80 7.13 -5.57
C HIS A 329 -7.42 7.08 -4.88
N PHE A 330 -6.39 7.70 -5.46
CA PHE A 330 -5.00 7.67 -5.00
C PHE A 330 -4.57 8.99 -4.36
N ASP A 331 -5.21 10.10 -4.68
CA ASP A 331 -4.99 11.40 -4.02
C ASP A 331 -5.19 11.31 -2.50
N VAL A 332 -6.13 10.46 -2.04
CA VAL A 332 -6.39 10.29 -0.60
C VAL A 332 -5.21 9.68 0.16
N ILE A 333 -4.27 9.02 -0.52
CA ILE A 333 -3.03 8.44 0.06
C ILE A 333 -1.77 9.20 -0.33
N ASP A 334 -1.90 10.35 -1.00
CA ASP A 334 -0.75 11.19 -1.37
C ASP A 334 -0.56 12.32 -0.35
N PRO A 335 0.56 12.35 0.39
CA PRO A 335 0.80 13.36 1.40
C PRO A 335 0.82 14.81 0.92
N ARG A 336 0.98 15.02 -0.39
CA ARG A 336 1.01 16.36 -1.01
C ARG A 336 -0.38 16.94 -1.22
N THR A 337 -1.44 16.15 -1.04
CA THR A 337 -2.80 16.59 -1.36
C THR A 337 -3.48 17.25 -0.15
N PRO A 338 -4.45 18.14 -0.41
CA PRO A 338 -5.35 18.63 0.64
C PRO A 338 -6.15 17.50 1.31
N ALA A 339 -6.38 16.38 0.61
CA ALA A 339 -7.09 15.23 1.15
C ALA A 339 -6.34 14.57 2.31
N TRP A 340 -5.04 14.37 2.15
CA TRP A 340 -4.19 13.88 3.22
C TRP A 340 -4.10 14.87 4.39
N THR A 341 -3.93 16.17 4.10
CA THR A 341 -3.87 17.21 5.14
C THR A 341 -5.12 17.20 6.02
N ALA A 342 -6.32 17.21 5.42
CA ALA A 342 -7.58 17.16 6.15
C ALA A 342 -7.75 15.86 6.96
N THR A 343 -7.23 14.75 6.44
CA THR A 343 -7.22 13.45 7.14
C THR A 343 -6.39 13.54 8.42
N MET A 344 -5.17 14.08 8.34
CA MET A 344 -4.28 14.21 9.50
C MET A 344 -4.79 15.23 10.52
N ASP A 345 -5.44 16.30 10.09
CA ASP A 345 -6.11 17.25 11.00
C ASP A 345 -7.22 16.55 11.82
N ALA A 346 -8.03 15.72 11.17
CA ALA A 346 -9.06 14.95 11.84
C ALA A 346 -8.48 13.93 12.82
N VAL A 347 -7.44 13.19 12.42
CA VAL A 347 -6.75 12.21 13.28
C VAL A 347 -6.15 12.90 14.50
N THR A 348 -5.41 14.00 14.30
CA THR A 348 -4.76 14.74 15.39
C THR A 348 -5.78 15.23 16.41
N LYS A 349 -6.90 15.78 15.95
CA LYS A 349 -8.00 16.24 16.83
C LYS A 349 -8.65 15.11 17.64
N ILE A 350 -8.61 13.87 17.16
CA ILE A 350 -9.16 12.73 17.89
C ILE A 350 -8.17 12.22 18.95
N LEU A 351 -6.87 12.29 18.67
CA LEU A 351 -5.82 11.81 19.58
C LEU A 351 -5.50 12.78 20.73
N THR A 352 -5.84 14.06 20.61
CA THR A 352 -5.72 15.10 21.66
C THR A 352 -6.96 15.18 22.53
#